data_AF-A0AAV4UHX8-F1
#
_entry.id   AF-A0AAV4UHX8-F1
#
_cell.length_a   1.000
_cell.length_b   1.000
_cell.length_c   1.000
_cell.angle_alpha   90.00
_cell.angle_beta   90.00
_cell.angle_gamma   90.00
#
_symmetry.space_group_name_H-M   'P 1'
#
loop_
_entity.id
_entity.type
_entity.pdbx_description
1 polymer ?
#
loop_
_entity_poly.entity_id
_entity_poly.type
_entity_poly.pdbx_seq_one_letter_code
_entity_poly.pdbx_strand_id
1 'polypeptide(L)'
;MRDCMIDMQMTVEKVSESKFDKRVGTLCCGFRRFLECGEKLTERKCGREAVEMGQTIAELAVTELPNVVCHSFDPNSNSCKALLPPKGSTPKGTQSSSQLARLLATALGN
;
A
#
# COMPACT_ATOMS: atom_id res chain seq x y z
N MET A 1 -11.00 4.06 -4.18
CA MET A 1 -10.37 3.77 -2.88
C MET A 1 -10.22 2.28 -2.71
N ARG A 2 -11.29 1.51 -3.01
CA ARG A 2 -11.27 0.05 -3.07
C ARG A 2 -10.03 -0.54 -3.77
N ASP A 3 -9.73 -0.12 -4.99
CA ASP A 3 -8.59 -0.68 -5.74
C ASP A 3 -7.24 -0.45 -5.05
N CYS A 4 -7.02 0.72 -4.44
CA CYS A 4 -5.80 0.98 -3.67
C CYS A 4 -5.74 0.11 -2.41
N MET A 5 -6.89 -0.16 -1.77
CA MET A 5 -6.95 -1.06 -0.60
C MET A 5 -6.73 -2.52 -0.98
N ILE A 6 -7.23 -2.97 -2.15
CA ILE A 6 -6.94 -4.29 -2.71
C ILE A 6 -5.44 -4.41 -3.00
N ASP A 7 -4.83 -3.36 -3.55
CA ASP A 7 -3.39 -3.31 -3.80
C ASP A 7 -2.56 -3.33 -2.51
N MET A 8 -3.07 -2.71 -1.44
CA MET A 8 -2.48 -2.80 -0.10
C MET A 8 -2.61 -4.21 0.49
N GLN A 9 -3.76 -4.86 0.32
CA GLN A 9 -3.96 -6.25 0.72
C GLN A 9 -2.95 -7.18 0.04
N MET A 10 -2.71 -7.01 -1.26
CA MET A 10 -1.64 -7.72 -1.99
C MET A 10 -0.27 -7.50 -1.38
N THR A 11 0.03 -6.27 -0.94
CA THR A 11 1.29 -5.97 -0.25
C THR A 11 1.40 -6.74 1.05
N VAL A 12 0.34 -6.79 1.87
CA VAL A 12 0.31 -7.53 3.13
C VAL A 12 0.53 -9.02 2.91
N GLU A 13 -0.12 -9.61 1.90
CA GLU A 13 0.11 -10.99 1.48
C GLU A 13 1.57 -11.21 1.11
N LYS A 14 2.12 -10.33 0.26
CA LYS A 14 3.51 -10.42 -0.20
C LYS A 14 4.51 -10.28 0.94
N VAL A 15 4.30 -9.36 1.88
CA VAL A 15 5.15 -9.18 3.06
C VAL A 15 5.17 -10.45 3.91
N SER A 16 4.03 -11.10 4.07
CA SER A 16 3.89 -12.33 4.86
C SER A 16 4.66 -13.51 4.25
N GLU A 17 4.76 -13.55 2.92
CA GLU A 17 5.51 -14.56 2.16
C GLU A 17 6.98 -14.19 1.92
N SER A 18 7.35 -12.93 2.12
CA SER A 18 8.70 -12.44 1.90
C SER A 18 9.67 -12.90 2.99
N LYS A 19 10.92 -13.16 2.60
CA LYS A 19 12.04 -13.34 3.53
C LYS A 19 12.15 -12.12 4.44
N PHE A 20 12.56 -12.34 5.69
CA PHE A 20 12.58 -11.31 6.73
C PHE A 20 13.35 -10.05 6.32
N ASP A 21 14.52 -10.21 5.70
CA ASP A 21 15.39 -9.13 5.20
C ASP A 21 14.74 -8.28 4.10
N LYS A 22 13.72 -8.80 3.42
CA LYS A 22 12.98 -8.09 2.37
C LYS A 22 11.69 -7.46 2.86
N ARG A 23 11.20 -7.81 4.06
CA ARG A 23 9.88 -7.37 4.56
C ARG A 23 9.75 -5.86 4.64
N VAL A 24 10.76 -5.17 5.18
CA VAL A 24 10.76 -3.70 5.29
C VAL A 24 10.72 -3.06 3.90
N GLY A 25 11.55 -3.54 2.97
CA GLY A 25 11.54 -3.03 1.60
C GLY A 25 10.22 -3.26 0.89
N THR A 26 9.66 -4.47 0.98
CA THR A 26 8.34 -4.81 0.41
C THR A 26 7.24 -3.92 1.01
N LEU A 27 7.22 -3.76 2.34
CA LEU A 27 6.23 -2.93 3.03
C LEU A 27 6.35 -1.46 2.61
N CYS A 28 7.57 -0.91 2.60
CA CYS A 28 7.79 0.48 2.19
C CYS A 28 7.42 0.74 0.73
N CYS A 29 7.80 -0.15 -0.18
CA CYS A 29 7.40 -0.04 -1.58
C CYS A 29 5.88 -0.06 -1.73
N GLY A 30 5.19 -0.97 -1.03
CA GLY A 30 3.73 -1.08 -1.10
C GLY A 30 3.01 0.09 -0.46
N PHE A 31 3.52 0.60 0.68
CA PHE A 31 3.01 1.82 1.32
C PHE A 31 3.12 3.03 0.39
N ARG A 32 4.29 3.25 -0.24
CA ARG A 32 4.48 4.35 -1.19
C ARG A 32 3.59 4.20 -2.42
N ARG A 33 3.36 2.97 -2.89
CA ARG A 33 2.42 2.68 -3.98
C ARG A 33 0.96 2.95 -3.57
N PHE A 34 0.58 2.64 -2.34
CA PHE A 34 -0.74 2.94 -1.78
C PHE A 34 -0.98 4.45 -1.69
N LEU A 35 -0.03 5.21 -1.17
CA LEU A 35 -0.10 6.68 -1.13
C LEU A 35 -0.25 7.26 -2.54
N GLU A 36 0.60 6.85 -3.49
CA GLU A 36 0.52 7.30 -4.88
C GLU A 36 -0.86 7.00 -5.50
N CYS A 37 -1.45 5.84 -5.20
CA CYS A 37 -2.79 5.47 -5.65
C CYS A 37 -3.87 6.36 -5.04
N GLY A 38 -3.79 6.60 -3.73
CA GLY A 38 -4.70 7.48 -2.99
C GLY A 38 -4.65 8.90 -3.51
N GLU A 39 -3.46 9.49 -3.63
CA GLU A 39 -3.25 10.85 -4.14
C GLU A 39 -3.81 11.02 -5.55
N LYS A 40 -3.45 10.13 -6.49
CA LYS A 40 -3.96 10.18 -7.87
C LYS A 40 -5.48 10.05 -7.92
N LEU A 41 -6.07 9.22 -7.06
CA LEU A 41 -7.52 9.07 -6.99
C LEU A 41 -8.19 10.33 -6.43
N THR A 42 -7.66 10.88 -5.34
CA THR A 42 -8.17 12.08 -4.69
C THR A 42 -8.05 13.28 -5.62
N GLU A 43 -6.90 13.48 -6.27
CA GLU A 43 -6.70 14.55 -7.23
C GLU A 43 -7.74 14.49 -8.36
N ARG A 44 -7.94 13.30 -8.93
CA ARG A 44 -8.90 13.09 -10.03
C ARG A 44 -10.35 13.33 -9.64
N LYS A 45 -10.73 13.06 -8.39
CA LYS A 45 -12.13 13.13 -7.94
C LYS A 45 -12.48 14.42 -7.21
N CYS A 46 -11.51 15.00 -6.51
CA CYS A 46 -11.71 16.06 -5.53
C CYS A 46 -10.81 17.28 -5.77
N GLY A 47 -9.88 17.21 -6.73
CA GLY A 47 -8.94 18.29 -7.03
C GLY A 47 -7.66 18.23 -6.20
N ARG A 48 -6.69 19.08 -6.55
CA ARG A 48 -5.35 19.09 -5.94
C ARG A 48 -5.37 19.47 -4.46
N GLU A 49 -6.18 20.45 -4.08
CA GLU A 49 -6.29 20.92 -2.68
C GLU A 49 -6.68 19.79 -1.71
N ALA A 50 -7.56 18.89 -2.14
CA ALA A 50 -7.96 17.74 -1.35
C ALA A 50 -6.83 16.72 -1.12
N VAL A 51 -5.80 16.70 -1.98
CA VAL A 51 -4.63 15.82 -1.82
C VAL A 51 -3.80 16.27 -0.62
N GLU A 52 -3.53 17.57 -0.51
CA GLU A 52 -2.71 18.15 0.58
C GLU A 52 -3.40 17.96 1.94
N MET A 53 -4.72 18.18 1.98
CA MET A 53 -5.52 17.88 3.17
C MET A 53 -5.48 16.38 3.51
N GLY A 54 -5.58 15.51 2.51
CA GLY A 54 -5.52 14.06 2.70
C GLY A 54 -4.18 13.56 3.24
N GLN A 55 -3.07 14.13 2.77
CA GLN A 55 -1.72 13.85 3.28
C GLN A 55 -1.61 14.25 4.76
N THR A 56 -2.05 15.46 5.11
CA THR A 56 -2.04 15.94 6.50
C THR A 56 -2.85 15.02 7.43
N ILE A 57 -4.03 14.58 7.00
CA ILE A 57 -4.87 13.65 7.78
C ILE A 57 -4.19 12.29 7.94
N ALA A 58 -3.55 11.78 6.88
CA ALA A 58 -2.83 10.51 6.93
C ALA A 58 -1.65 10.59 7.91
N GLU A 59 -0.86 11.65 7.86
CA GLU A 59 0.26 11.90 8.78
C GLU A 59 -0.19 11.97 10.24
N LEU A 60 -1.31 12.63 10.52
CA LEU A 60 -1.90 12.66 11.86
C LEU A 60 -2.36 11.27 12.34
N ALA A 61 -2.83 10.41 11.44
CA ALA A 61 -3.36 9.09 11.77
C ALA A 61 -2.28 8.03 12.00
N VAL A 62 -1.21 8.02 11.20
CA VAL A 62 -0.14 7.00 11.25
C VAL A 62 1.23 7.53 11.69
N THR A 63 1.32 8.82 12.05
CA THR A 63 2.56 9.57 12.32
C THR A 63 3.44 9.75 11.09
N GLU A 64 4.51 10.54 11.23
CA GLU A 64 5.57 10.70 10.20
C GLU A 64 6.46 9.46 10.03
N LEU A 65 6.35 8.46 10.91
CA LEU A 65 7.29 7.33 10.92
C LEU A 65 7.35 6.58 9.58
N PRO A 66 6.22 6.24 8.91
CA PRO A 66 6.27 5.61 7.59
C PRO A 66 6.94 6.50 6.54
N ASN A 67 6.72 7.81 6.58
CA ASN A 67 7.36 8.77 5.66
C ASN A 67 8.87 8.76 5.85
N VAL A 68 9.36 8.80 7.09
CA VAL A 68 10.79 8.78 7.40
C VAL A 68 11.44 7.45 7.02
N VAL A 69 10.86 6.32 7.44
CA VAL A 69 11.45 4.99 7.19
C VAL A 69 11.42 4.63 5.71
N CYS A 70 10.36 5.04 4.99
CA CYS A 70 10.15 4.67 3.60
C CYS A 70 10.55 5.76 2.59
N HIS A 71 11.16 6.88 3.02
CA HIS A 71 11.44 8.04 2.15
C HIS A 71 12.23 7.67 0.89
N SER A 72 13.21 6.76 1.02
CA SER A 72 14.13 6.35 -0.05
C SER A 72 13.52 5.34 -1.02
N PHE A 73 12.31 4.84 -0.77
CA PHE A 73 11.64 3.86 -1.62
C PHE A 73 10.76 4.57 -2.64
N ASP A 74 11.22 4.61 -3.90
CA ASP A 74 10.40 5.05 -5.04
C ASP A 74 9.53 3.87 -5.53
N PRO A 75 8.19 3.98 -5.50
CA PRO A 75 7.29 2.91 -5.92
C PRO A 75 7.42 2.56 -7.42
N ASN A 76 7.99 3.45 -8.24
CA ASN A 76 8.20 3.24 -9.67
C ASN A 76 9.61 2.74 -10.01
N SER A 77 10.51 2.66 -9.03
CA SER A 77 11.85 2.11 -9.18
C SER A 77 11.85 0.62 -9.54
N ASN A 78 12.91 0.16 -10.20
CA ASN A 78 13.09 -1.26 -10.52
C ASN A 78 13.20 -2.12 -9.26
N SER A 79 13.77 -1.58 -8.18
CA SER A 79 13.84 -2.25 -6.87
C SER A 79 12.46 -2.52 -6.29
N CYS A 80 11.55 -1.54 -6.30
CA CYS A 80 10.20 -1.74 -5.78
C CYS A 80 9.35 -2.63 -6.69
N LYS A 81 9.51 -2.51 -8.02
CA LYS A 81 8.85 -3.40 -8.99
C LYS A 81 9.26 -4.86 -8.81
N ALA A 82 10.50 -5.13 -8.40
CA ALA A 82 10.98 -6.49 -8.12
C ALA A 82 10.44 -7.07 -6.80
N LEU A 83 10.07 -6.21 -5.84
CA LEU A 83 9.57 -6.64 -4.52
C LEU A 83 8.05 -6.82 -4.47
N LEU A 84 7.33 -6.07 -5.31
CA LEU A 84 5.87 -6.06 -5.31
C LEU A 84 5.28 -6.91 -6.44
N PRO A 85 4.07 -7.46 -6.23
CA PRO A 85 3.28 -8.01 -7.33
C PRO A 85 2.98 -6.93 -8.39
N PRO A 86 2.80 -7.31 -9.66
CA PRO A 86 2.36 -6.38 -10.70
C PRO A 86 1.07 -5.64 -10.30
N LYS A 87 0.93 -4.38 -10.73
CA LYS A 87 -0.30 -3.61 -10.51
C LYS A 87 -1.49 -4.35 -11.14
N GLY A 88 -2.61 -4.44 -10.42
CA GLY A 88 -3.80 -5.18 -10.87
C GLY A 88 -3.79 -6.69 -10.59
N SER A 89 -2.80 -7.20 -9.86
CA SER A 89 -2.82 -8.59 -9.38
C SER A 89 -3.98 -8.84 -8.43
N THR A 90 -4.58 -10.03 -8.50
CA THR A 90 -5.69 -10.44 -7.62
C THR A 90 -5.17 -11.02 -6.31
N PRO A 91 -5.67 -10.57 -5.14
CA PRO A 91 -5.31 -11.14 -3.84
C PRO A 91 -5.87 -12.54 -3.65
N LYS A 92 -5.21 -13.32 -2.80
CA LYS A 92 -5.73 -14.59 -2.31
C LYS A 92 -6.97 -14.41 -1.44
N GLY A 93 -7.16 -13.21 -0.87
CA GLY A 93 -8.37 -12.87 -0.15
C GLY A 93 -8.48 -13.66 1.15
N THR A 94 -9.67 -14.21 1.39
CA THR A 94 -9.94 -15.08 2.56
C THR A 94 -9.08 -16.34 2.61
N GLN A 95 -8.46 -16.75 1.50
CA GLN A 95 -7.56 -17.91 1.42
C GLN A 95 -6.10 -17.58 1.75
N SER A 96 -5.79 -16.32 2.08
CA SER A 96 -4.43 -15.92 2.46
C SER A 96 -3.96 -16.61 3.74
N SER A 97 -2.68 -16.96 3.81
CA SER A 97 -2.03 -17.43 5.03
C SER A 97 -1.83 -16.32 6.07
N SER A 98 -1.93 -15.05 5.65
CA SER A 98 -1.80 -13.89 6.52
C SER A 98 -3.14 -13.55 7.16
N GLN A 99 -3.20 -13.56 8.50
CA GLN A 99 -4.41 -13.18 9.23
C GLN A 99 -4.84 -11.74 8.90
N LEU A 100 -3.87 -10.83 8.78
CA LEU A 100 -4.14 -9.43 8.42
C LEU A 100 -4.71 -9.31 7.00
N ALA A 101 -4.19 -10.07 6.04
CA ALA A 101 -4.73 -10.06 4.68
C ALA A 101 -6.17 -10.59 4.62
N ARG A 102 -6.50 -11.63 5.41
CA ARG A 102 -7.89 -12.12 5.50
C ARG A 102 -8.83 -11.10 6.15
N LEU A 103 -8.37 -10.40 7.19
CA LEU A 103 -9.15 -9.32 7.81
C LEU A 103 -9.45 -8.20 6.80
N LEU A 104 -8.44 -7.80 6.03
CA LEU A 104 -8.62 -6.84 4.94
C LEU A 104 -9.59 -7.37 3.88
N ALA A 105 -9.51 -8.66 3.54
CA ALA A 105 -10.42 -9.30 2.58
C ALA A 105 -11.89 -9.19 3.02
N THR A 106 -12.15 -9.53 4.29
CA THR A 106 -13.48 -9.40 4.89
C THR A 106 -13.98 -7.95 4.88
N ALA A 107 -13.12 -6.98 5.23
CA ALA A 107 -13.50 -5.57 5.21
C ALA A 107 -13.76 -5.02 3.79
N LEU A 108 -13.07 -5.56 2.78
CA LEU A 108 -13.19 -5.14 1.38
C LEU A 108 -14.24 -5.93 0.58
N GLY A 109 -14.81 -6.98 1.18
CA GLY A 109 -15.79 -7.87 0.54
C GLY A 109 -15.19 -8.62 -0.65
N ASN A 110 -13.98 -9.19 -0.49
CA ASN A 110 -13.31 -10.03 -1.49
C ASN A 110 -12.69 -11.30 -0.89
#